data_AF-A0AAV4Q5I9-F1
#
_entry.id   AF-A0AAV4Q5I9-F1
#
_cell.length_a   1.000
_cell.length_b   1.000
_cell.length_c   1.000
_cell.angle_alpha   90.00
_cell.angle_beta   90.00
_cell.angle_gamma   90.00
#
_symmetry.space_group_name_H-M   'P 1'
#
loop_
_entity.id
_entity.type
_entity.pdbx_description
1 polymer ?
#
loop_
_entity_poly.entity_id
_entity_poly.type
_entity_poly.pdbx_seq_one_letter_code
_entity_poly.pdbx_strand_id
1 'polypeptide(L)'
;MEEVSESASLKTDDANGIDFHCFVEQELETLQCIYINEIAVQHEEKCTTVSLDIHPATADNHDEQYVRMTLKFNLNTEYPETIPEISIHNPRGLSEEKN
;
A
#
# COMPACT_ATOMS: atom_id res chain seq x y z
N MET A 1 -39.87 -24.14 11.21
CA MET A 1 -38.66 -23.68 11.91
C MET A 1 -37.98 -22.77 10.90
N GLU A 2 -38.47 -21.55 10.88
CA GLU A 2 -37.97 -20.46 10.06
C GLU A 2 -37.05 -19.66 10.97
N GLU A 3 -35.88 -19.25 10.46
CA GLU A 3 -35.17 -17.99 10.71
C GLU A 3 -33.86 -18.09 9.92
N VAL A 4 -33.90 -17.48 8.74
CA VAL A 4 -32.76 -17.15 7.88
C VAL A 4 -31.90 -16.09 8.57
N SER A 5 -30.59 -16.28 8.59
CA SER A 5 -29.63 -15.23 8.99
C SER A 5 -28.81 -14.86 7.78
N GLU A 6 -29.34 -13.93 7.00
CA GLU A 6 -28.62 -13.20 5.97
C GLU A 6 -28.16 -11.88 6.60
N SER A 7 -26.87 -11.79 6.93
CA SER A 7 -26.26 -10.60 7.53
C SER A 7 -25.49 -9.83 6.46
N ALA A 8 -26.20 -9.20 5.52
CA ALA A 8 -25.64 -8.15 4.69
C ALA A 8 -25.68 -6.83 5.48
N SER A 9 -24.56 -6.46 6.09
CA SER A 9 -24.44 -5.17 6.79
C SER A 9 -24.01 -4.11 5.78
N LEU A 10 -24.99 -3.47 5.11
CA LEU A 10 -24.81 -2.16 4.48
C LEU A 10 -25.17 -1.07 5.49
N LYS A 11 -24.25 -0.13 5.72
CA LYS A 11 -24.43 1.28 6.12
C LYS A 11 -23.02 1.90 6.10
N THR A 12 -22.79 3.01 5.42
CA THR A 12 -23.25 4.33 5.86
C THR A 12 -23.56 5.29 4.71
N ASP A 13 -24.65 6.04 4.87
CA ASP A 13 -24.97 7.25 4.12
C ASP A 13 -24.25 8.45 4.78
N ASP A 14 -23.18 8.96 4.17
CA ASP A 14 -22.56 10.25 4.53
C ASP A 14 -22.53 11.17 3.30
N ALA A 15 -23.05 12.38 3.48
CA ALA A 15 -23.31 13.38 2.45
C ALA A 15 -22.04 14.09 1.95
N ASN A 16 -21.11 13.33 1.36
CA ASN A 16 -20.13 13.75 0.36
C ASN A 16 -19.46 12.47 -0.17
N GLY A 17 -20.23 11.67 -0.92
CA GLY A 17 -19.90 10.29 -1.28
C GLY A 17 -18.67 10.17 -2.19
N ILE A 18 -17.48 10.30 -1.61
CA ILE A 18 -16.28 9.77 -2.22
C ILE A 18 -16.23 8.30 -1.82
N ASP A 19 -16.49 7.44 -2.80
CA ASP A 19 -16.24 6.01 -2.65
C ASP A 19 -14.73 5.80 -2.49
N PHE A 20 -14.29 5.68 -1.24
CA PHE A 20 -12.88 5.55 -0.91
C PHE A 20 -12.28 4.29 -1.50
N HIS A 21 -13.07 3.23 -1.67
CA HIS A 21 -12.59 1.99 -2.28
C HIS A 21 -12.18 2.21 -3.74
N CYS A 22 -13.03 2.86 -4.55
CA CYS A 22 -12.71 3.22 -5.92
C CYS A 22 -11.49 4.17 -6.00
N PHE A 23 -11.35 5.10 -5.06
CA PHE A 23 -10.18 5.98 -4.99
C PHE A 23 -8.88 5.19 -4.77
N VAL A 24 -8.88 4.26 -3.81
CA VAL A 24 -7.70 3.45 -3.48
C VAL A 24 -7.32 2.54 -4.65
N GLU A 25 -8.29 1.88 -5.28
CA GLU A 25 -8.03 1.04 -6.45
C GLU A 25 -7.44 1.85 -7.61
N GLN A 26 -7.97 3.06 -7.87
CA GLN A 26 -7.43 3.93 -8.91
C GLN A 26 -6.00 4.39 -8.61
N GLU A 27 -5.70 4.69 -7.34
CA GLU A 27 -4.34 5.02 -6.90
C GLU A 27 -3.40 3.84 -7.12
N LEU A 28 -3.80 2.62 -6.74
CA LEU A 28 -3.01 1.40 -6.94
C LEU A 28 -2.75 1.10 -8.42
N GLU A 29 -3.75 1.23 -9.28
CA GLU A 29 -3.60 1.08 -10.74
C GLU A 29 -2.61 2.12 -11.30
N THR A 30 -2.72 3.36 -10.84
CA THR A 30 -1.82 4.44 -11.24
C THR A 30 -0.38 4.13 -10.80
N LEU A 31 -0.19 3.68 -9.56
CA LEU A 31 1.13 3.29 -9.05
C LEU A 31 1.71 2.09 -9.81
N GLN A 32 0.88 1.10 -10.17
CA GLN A 32 1.28 -0.02 -11.03
C GLN A 32 1.74 0.44 -12.42
N CYS A 33 1.17 1.51 -12.95
CA CYS A 33 1.59 2.10 -14.22
C CYS A 33 2.90 2.90 -14.11
N ILE A 34 3.18 3.50 -12.95
CA ILE A 34 4.42 4.25 -12.70
C ILE A 34 5.58 3.29 -12.40
N TYR A 35 5.34 2.25 -11.60
CA TYR A 35 6.33 1.33 -11.04
C TYR A 35 6.19 -0.09 -11.61
N ILE A 36 6.28 -0.21 -12.94
CA ILE A 36 5.88 -1.40 -13.70
C ILE A 36 6.49 -2.72 -13.18
N ASN A 37 7.75 -2.71 -12.74
CA ASN A 37 8.44 -3.93 -12.27
C ASN A 37 8.77 -3.89 -10.77
N GLU A 38 8.66 -2.72 -10.16
CA GLU A 38 9.15 -2.45 -8.81
C GLU A 38 8.02 -2.52 -7.77
N ILE A 39 6.76 -2.58 -8.18
CA ILE A 39 5.61 -2.68 -7.29
C ILE A 39 4.94 -4.05 -7.33
N ALA A 40 4.50 -4.52 -6.17
CA ALA A 40 3.64 -5.69 -6.01
C ALA A 40 2.49 -5.35 -5.07
N VAL A 41 1.26 -5.65 -5.51
CA VAL A 41 0.04 -5.45 -4.73
C VAL A 41 -0.56 -6.82 -4.41
N GLN A 42 -0.90 -7.05 -3.15
CA GLN A 42 -1.52 -8.28 -2.66
C GLN A 42 -2.78 -7.92 -1.87
N HIS A 43 -3.92 -8.44 -2.30
CA HIS A 43 -5.18 -8.25 -1.61
C HIS A 43 -5.41 -9.46 -0.68
N GLU A 44 -5.56 -9.19 0.61
CA GLU A 44 -5.97 -10.16 1.61
C GLU A 44 -7.38 -9.83 2.13
N GLU A 45 -7.99 -10.74 2.89
CA GLU A 45 -9.39 -10.59 3.35
C GLU A 45 -9.64 -9.33 4.19
N LYS A 46 -8.60 -8.77 4.82
CA LYS A 46 -8.72 -7.65 5.78
C LYS A 46 -7.75 -6.50 5.54
N CYS A 47 -6.89 -6.62 4.52
CA CYS A 47 -5.95 -5.57 4.18
C CYS A 47 -5.41 -5.75 2.77
N THR A 48 -4.94 -4.66 2.19
CA THR A 48 -4.15 -4.67 0.96
C THR A 48 -2.71 -4.37 1.31
N THR A 49 -1.81 -5.27 0.94
CA THR A 49 -0.37 -5.10 1.10
C THR A 49 0.23 -4.58 -0.20
N VAL A 50 0.96 -3.48 -0.15
CA VAL A 50 1.72 -2.92 -1.28
C VAL A 50 3.19 -3.01 -0.94
N SER A 51 4.00 -3.58 -1.83
CA SER A 51 5.46 -3.64 -1.71
C SER A 51 6.08 -2.89 -2.88
N LEU A 52 7.04 -2.01 -2.62
CA LEU A 52 7.66 -1.15 -3.61
C LEU A 52 9.18 -1.13 -3.44
N ASP A 53 9.92 -1.59 -4.44
CA ASP A 53 11.37 -1.53 -4.46
C ASP A 53 11.86 -0.15 -4.88
N ILE A 54 12.63 0.49 -4.02
CA ILE A 54 13.15 1.85 -4.20
C ILE A 54 14.67 1.81 -4.36
N HIS A 55 15.14 2.50 -5.39
CA HIS A 55 16.54 2.82 -5.63
C HIS A 55 16.70 4.32 -5.93
N PRO A 56 17.86 4.92 -5.63
CA PRO A 56 18.11 6.33 -5.92
C PRO A 56 18.10 6.59 -7.42
N ALA A 57 17.75 7.81 -7.82
CA ALA A 57 17.78 8.26 -9.22
C ALA A 57 19.21 8.34 -9.80
N THR A 58 20.24 8.31 -8.94
CA THR A 58 21.67 8.19 -9.34
C THR A 58 22.05 6.78 -9.80
N ALA A 59 21.09 5.87 -9.97
CA ALA A 59 21.32 4.48 -10.37
C ALA A 59 22.07 4.29 -11.70
N ASP A 60 22.21 5.30 -12.55
CA ASP A 60 23.03 5.23 -13.78
C ASP A 60 24.54 5.35 -13.49
N ASN A 61 24.93 5.84 -12.31
CA ASN A 61 26.30 5.78 -11.84
C ASN A 61 26.53 4.45 -11.10
N HIS A 62 27.15 3.51 -11.79
CA HIS A 62 27.51 2.18 -11.28
C HIS A 62 28.35 2.19 -9.99
N ASP A 63 28.98 3.32 -9.67
CA ASP A 63 29.78 3.55 -8.45
C ASP A 63 28.96 4.13 -7.27
N GLU A 64 27.68 4.48 -7.44
CA GLU A 64 26.86 5.20 -6.42
C GLU A 64 25.64 4.39 -5.92
N GLN A 65 25.44 3.16 -6.36
CA GLN A 65 24.30 2.30 -5.98
C GLN A 65 24.46 1.64 -4.60
N TYR A 66 24.61 2.43 -3.54
CA TYR A 66 24.73 1.88 -2.19
C TYR A 66 23.40 1.76 -1.46
N VAL A 67 22.38 2.50 -1.90
CA VAL A 67 21.07 2.56 -1.23
C VAL A 67 20.02 1.79 -2.01
N ARG A 68 19.39 0.81 -1.35
CA ARG A 68 18.17 0.16 -1.83
C ARG A 68 17.30 -0.21 -0.64
N MET A 69 15.99 -0.22 -0.83
CA MET A 69 15.05 -0.72 0.17
C MET A 69 13.76 -1.17 -0.51
N THR A 70 13.01 -2.02 0.17
CA THR A 70 11.63 -2.34 -0.18
C THR A 70 10.73 -1.63 0.83
N LEU A 71 9.89 -0.71 0.37
CA LEU A 71 8.82 -0.11 1.18
C LEU A 71 7.62 -1.04 1.17
N LYS A 72 7.12 -1.40 2.35
CA LYS A 72 5.90 -2.19 2.51
C LYS A 72 4.83 -1.36 3.21
N PHE A 73 3.69 -1.20 2.55
CA PHE A 73 2.50 -0.53 3.05
C PHE A 73 1.43 -1.58 3.34
N ASN A 74 0.83 -1.53 4.52
CA ASN A 74 -0.38 -2.30 4.84
C ASN A 74 -1.56 -1.34 4.95
N LEU A 75 -2.45 -1.41 3.96
CA LEU A 75 -3.69 -0.65 3.88
C LEU A 75 -4.77 -1.47 4.57
N ASN A 76 -5.18 -1.08 5.78
CA ASN A 76 -6.28 -1.75 6.48
C ASN A 76 -7.63 -1.40 5.83
N THR A 77 -8.72 -2.00 6.31
CA THR A 77 -10.09 -1.72 5.82
C THR A 77 -10.58 -0.30 6.07
N GLU A 78 -9.90 0.45 6.94
CA GLU A 78 -10.23 1.84 7.29
C GLU A 78 -9.34 2.84 6.52
N TYR A 79 -8.45 2.38 5.63
CA TYR A 79 -7.72 3.27 4.72
C TYR A 79 -8.69 3.78 3.65
N PRO A 80 -8.70 5.09 3.32
CA PRO A 80 -7.71 6.12 3.66
C PRO A 80 -8.03 6.98 4.89
N GLU A 81 -9.07 6.66 5.66
CA GLU A 81 -9.43 7.40 6.88
C GLU A 81 -8.39 7.22 8.00
N THR A 82 -7.70 6.07 8.01
CA THR A 82 -6.54 5.82 8.86
C THR A 82 -5.25 5.78 8.04
N ILE A 83 -4.13 6.16 8.65
CA ILE A 83 -2.82 6.07 8.00
C ILE A 83 -2.41 4.60 7.81
N PRO A 84 -1.74 4.26 6.70
CA PRO A 84 -1.26 2.91 6.48
C PRO A 84 -0.09 2.60 7.39
N GLU A 85 0.09 1.32 7.74
CA GLU A 85 1.31 0.88 8.39
C GLU A 85 2.43 0.79 7.35
N ILE A 86 3.58 1.40 7.64
CA ILE A 86 4.73 1.45 6.74
C ILE A 86 5.91 0.75 7.39
N SER A 87 6.55 -0.15 6.65
CA SER A 87 7.78 -0.82 7.08
C SER A 87 8.84 -0.83 5.98
N ILE A 88 10.10 -0.78 6.38
CA ILE A 88 11.26 -0.80 5.49
C ILE A 88 11.88 -2.20 5.55
N HIS A 89 12.03 -2.84 4.40
CA HIS A 89 12.63 -4.16 4.27
C HIS A 89 13.89 -4.10 3.40
N ASN A 90 14.82 -5.01 3.67
CA ASN A 90 16.08 -5.14 2.96
C ASN A 90 16.88 -3.82 2.77
N PRO A 91 16.92 -2.90 3.76
CA PRO A 91 17.64 -1.64 3.60
C PRO A 91 19.13 -1.93 3.43
N ARG A 92 19.72 -1.44 2.34
CA ARG A 92 21.18 -1.34 2.18
C ARG A 92 21.56 0.11 2.10
N GLY A 93 22.73 0.45 2.61
CA GLY A 93 23.25 1.83 2.60
C GLY A 93 22.48 2.81 3.49
N LEU A 94 21.36 2.38 4.10
CA LEU A 94 20.70 3.10 5.17
C LEU A 94 21.32 2.59 6.48
N SER A 95 22.22 3.36 7.08
CA SER A 95 22.64 3.10 8.45
C SER A 95 21.44 3.37 9.35
N GLU A 96 21.12 2.43 10.25
CA GLU A 96 20.18 2.68 11.33
C GLU A 96 20.75 3.81 12.20
N GLU A 97 20.34 5.05 11.95
CA GLU A 97 20.61 6.12 12.92
C GLU A 97 19.76 5.83 14.15
N LYS A 98 20.35 5.09 15.09
CA LYS A 98 19.88 5.04 16.48
C LYS A 98 20.11 6.43 17.08
N ASN A 99 19.04 7.23 17.11
CA ASN A 99 18.90 8.34 18.06
C ASN A 99 17.87 7.95 19.12
#